data_AF-A0A315DMN8-F1
#
_entry.id   AF-A0A315DMN8-F1
#
_cell.length_a   1.000
_cell.length_b   1.000
_cell.length_c   1.000
_cell.angle_alpha   90.00
_cell.angle_beta   90.00
_cell.angle_gamma   90.00
#
_symmetry.space_group_name_H-M   'P 1'
#
loop_
_entity.id
_entity.type
_entity.pdbx_description
1 polymer ?
#
loop_
_entity_poly.entity_id
_entity_poly.type
_entity_poly.pdbx_seq_one_letter_code
_entity_poly.pdbx_strand_id
1 'polypeptide(L)'
;MLDTNIVLDLWVFDEPQAEALRTSVESGSTQWLATATMREELARVLAYPQIAKRLTHRQLPASAVLGHFDRWAQLQPDAPKAPYACKDADDQKFIDLAVQHTAALHSKDAQVLCMKKRLERCGVALNPNAT
;
A
#
# COMPACT_ATOMS: atom_id res chain seq x y z
N MET A 1 5.77 1.88 3.06
CA MET A 1 4.32 2.12 2.95
C MET A 1 3.86 1.61 1.60
N LEU A 2 2.78 0.84 1.56
CA LEU A 2 2.16 0.38 0.31
C LEU A 2 0.74 0.92 0.27
N ASP A 3 0.34 1.56 -0.83
CA ASP A 3 -1.07 1.88 -1.03
C ASP A 3 -1.90 0.62 -1.37
N THR A 4 -3.22 0.74 -1.35
CA THR A 4 -4.11 -0.38 -1.65
C THR A 4 -3.88 -0.97 -3.05
N ASN A 5 -3.56 -0.14 -4.05
CA ASN A 5 -3.31 -0.58 -5.41
C ASN A 5 -2.06 -1.47 -5.52
N ILE A 6 -0.97 -1.11 -4.84
CA ILE A 6 0.24 -1.92 -4.77
C ILE A 6 -0.03 -3.23 -4.04
N VAL A 7 -0.77 -3.22 -2.93
CA VAL A 7 -1.16 -4.46 -2.23
C VAL A 7 -1.92 -5.42 -3.15
N LEU A 8 -2.84 -4.90 -3.98
CA LEU A 8 -3.54 -5.71 -4.97
C LEU A 8 -2.61 -6.22 -6.07
N ASP A 9 -1.60 -5.46 -6.49
CA ASP A 9 -0.60 -5.92 -7.46
C ASP A 9 0.20 -7.13 -6.95
N LEU A 10 0.61 -7.10 -5.67
CA LEU A 10 1.39 -8.18 -5.06
C LEU A 10 0.62 -9.51 -5.01
N TRP A 11 -0.66 -9.48 -4.64
CA TRP A 11 -1.39 -10.70 -4.28
C TRP A 11 -2.70 -10.95 -5.05
N VAL A 12 -3.19 -10.01 -5.86
CA VAL A 12 -4.47 -10.14 -6.61
C VAL A 12 -4.28 -10.08 -8.12
N PHE A 13 -3.37 -9.26 -8.64
CA PHE A 13 -3.27 -9.03 -10.09
C PHE A 13 -2.23 -9.88 -10.83
N ASP A 14 -1.29 -10.53 -10.12
CA ASP A 14 -0.11 -11.18 -10.71
C ASP A 14 0.72 -10.21 -11.55
N GLU A 15 0.92 -9.00 -11.05
CA GLU A 15 1.70 -7.99 -11.75
C GLU A 15 3.19 -8.37 -11.70
N PRO A 16 3.86 -8.67 -12.83
CA PRO A 16 5.26 -9.11 -12.82
C PRO A 16 6.19 -8.05 -12.23
N GLN A 17 5.87 -6.77 -12.44
CA GLN A 17 6.65 -5.65 -11.89
C GLN A 17 6.59 -5.59 -10.36
N ALA A 18 5.61 -6.23 -9.73
CA ALA A 18 5.44 -6.27 -8.28
C ALA A 18 6.14 -7.47 -7.63
N GLU A 19 6.66 -8.43 -8.41
CA GLU A 19 7.26 -9.68 -7.90
C GLU A 19 8.48 -9.43 -6.99
N ALA A 20 9.36 -8.52 -7.39
CA ALA A 20 10.53 -8.17 -6.58
C ALA A 20 10.12 -7.55 -5.24
N LEU A 21 9.15 -6.65 -5.24
CA LEU A 21 8.62 -6.04 -4.03
C LEU A 21 7.95 -7.09 -3.13
N ARG A 22 7.13 -7.98 -3.71
CA ARG A 22 6.48 -9.07 -2.98
C ARG A 22 7.50 -9.95 -2.29
N THR A 23 8.53 -10.38 -3.03
CA THR A 23 9.62 -11.20 -2.49
C THR A 23 10.34 -10.49 -1.35
N SER A 24 10.59 -9.18 -1.49
CA SER A 24 11.24 -8.41 -0.42
C SER A 24 10.40 -8.33 0.86
N VAL A 25 9.07 -8.19 0.74
CA VAL A 25 8.13 -8.18 1.87
C VAL A 25 8.05 -9.56 2.51
N GLU A 26 7.88 -10.61 1.72
CA GLU A 26 7.73 -12.00 2.20
C GLU A 26 9.03 -12.55 2.81
N SER A 27 10.19 -12.02 2.42
CA SER A 27 11.49 -12.36 3.04
C SER A 27 11.82 -11.52 4.28
N GLY A 28 11.02 -10.49 4.57
CA GLY A 28 11.27 -9.54 5.66
C GLY A 28 12.41 -8.54 5.39
N SER A 29 12.95 -8.52 4.17
CA SER A 29 13.94 -7.50 3.76
C SER A 29 13.31 -6.11 3.61
N THR A 30 12.02 -6.07 3.31
CA THR A 30 11.20 -4.84 3.35
C THR A 30 10.23 -4.91 4.54
N GLN A 31 10.32 -3.93 5.44
CA GLN A 31 9.34 -3.76 6.52
C GLN A 31 8.13 -2.98 6.00
N TRP A 32 6.99 -3.64 5.91
CA TRP A 32 5.74 -3.00 5.48
C TRP A 32 5.01 -2.40 6.68
N LEU A 33 5.08 -1.08 6.85
CA LEU A 33 4.28 -0.36 7.85
C LEU A 33 2.85 -0.13 7.33
N ALA A 34 1.85 -0.25 8.19
CA ALA A 34 0.44 0.05 7.87
C ALA A 34 -0.38 0.39 9.15
N THR A 35 -1.61 0.91 9.01
CA THR A 35 -2.55 1.08 10.14
C THR A 35 -3.72 0.08 10.07
N ALA A 36 -4.48 -0.03 11.16
CA ALA A 36 -5.73 -0.80 11.17
C ALA A 36 -6.74 -0.27 10.15
N THR A 37 -6.85 1.05 10.01
CA THR A 37 -7.72 1.70 9.02
C THR A 37 -7.39 1.31 7.58
N MET A 38 -6.10 1.14 7.26
CA MET A 38 -5.67 0.66 5.92
C MET A 38 -6.08 -0.79 5.69
N ARG A 39 -5.99 -1.65 6.72
CA ARG A 39 -6.46 -3.05 6.65
C ARG A 39 -7.96 -3.14 6.38
N GLU A 40 -8.75 -2.33 7.08
CA GLU A 40 -10.20 -2.28 6.91
C GLU A 40 -10.59 -1.77 5.53
N GLU A 41 -9.87 -0.78 5.01
CA GLU A 41 -10.04 -0.32 3.64
C GLU A 41 -9.76 -1.43 2.63
N LEU A 42 -8.65 -2.16 2.76
CA LEU A 42 -8.35 -3.31 1.92
C LEU A 42 -9.50 -4.34 1.95
N ALA A 43 -10.04 -4.65 3.13
CA ALA A 43 -11.18 -5.57 3.25
C ALA A 43 -12.42 -5.08 2.47
N ARG A 44 -12.72 -3.77 2.51
CA ARG A 44 -13.80 -3.17 1.71
C ARG A 44 -13.51 -3.23 0.21
N VAL A 45 -12.28 -2.91 -0.20
CA VAL A 45 -11.88 -2.92 -1.61
C VAL A 45 -11.93 -4.32 -2.21
N LEU A 46 -11.56 -5.35 -1.45
CA LEU A 46 -11.68 -6.76 -1.88
C LEU A 46 -13.13 -7.18 -2.15
N ALA A 47 -14.11 -6.49 -1.54
CA ALA A 47 -15.53 -6.72 -1.80
C ALA A 47 -16.08 -5.94 -3.02
N TYR A 48 -15.31 -5.04 -3.63
CA TYR A 48 -15.76 -4.28 -4.80
C TYR A 48 -15.98 -5.22 -5.99
N PRO A 49 -17.08 -5.06 -6.78
CA PRO A 49 -17.48 -6.05 -7.78
C PRO A 49 -16.38 -6.46 -8.76
N GLN A 50 -15.57 -5.49 -9.22
CA GLN A 50 -14.46 -5.74 -10.13
C GLN A 50 -13.33 -6.56 -9.51
N ILE A 51 -13.03 -6.33 -8.23
CA ILE A 51 -12.00 -7.06 -7.49
C ILE A 51 -12.52 -8.45 -7.11
N ALA A 52 -13.74 -8.55 -6.59
CA ALA A 52 -14.40 -9.82 -6.27
C ALA A 52 -14.49 -10.76 -7.49
N LYS A 53 -14.78 -10.21 -8.68
CA LYS A 53 -14.76 -10.97 -9.94
C LYS A 53 -13.36 -11.53 -10.24
N ARG A 54 -12.31 -10.73 -10.05
CA ARG A 54 -10.92 -11.17 -10.26
C ARG A 54 -10.52 -12.27 -9.26
N LEU A 55 -10.84 -12.09 -7.99
CA LEU A 55 -10.63 -13.08 -6.92
C LEU A 55 -11.31 -14.41 -7.25
N THR A 56 -12.57 -14.36 -7.68
CA THR A 56 -13.35 -15.55 -8.07
C THR A 56 -12.71 -16.27 -9.26
N HIS A 57 -12.35 -15.54 -10.31
CA HIS A 57 -11.66 -16.10 -11.48
C HIS A 57 -10.35 -16.80 -11.10
N ARG A 58 -9.65 -16.26 -10.10
CA ARG A 58 -8.38 -16.80 -9.60
C ARG A 58 -8.54 -17.88 -8.54
N GLN A 59 -9.77 -18.20 -8.12
CA GLN A 59 -10.02 -19.10 -6.98
C GLN A 59 -9.28 -18.66 -5.70
N LEU A 60 -9.11 -17.35 -5.52
CA LEU A 60 -8.40 -16.75 -4.40
C LEU A 60 -9.42 -16.12 -3.43
N PRO A 61 -9.62 -16.67 -2.22
CA PRO A 61 -10.51 -16.05 -1.27
C PRO A 61 -9.94 -14.72 -0.76
N ALA A 62 -10.79 -13.72 -0.53
CA ALA A 62 -10.37 -12.42 0.01
C ALA A 62 -9.62 -12.55 1.34
N SER A 63 -9.98 -13.55 2.17
CA SER A 63 -9.29 -13.84 3.43
C SER A 63 -7.83 -14.24 3.25
N ALA A 64 -7.43 -14.82 2.10
CA ALA A 64 -6.01 -15.09 1.82
C ALA A 64 -5.23 -13.80 1.61
N VAL A 65 -5.81 -12.82 0.90
CA VAL A 65 -5.20 -11.50 0.70
C VAL A 65 -5.08 -10.74 2.03
N LEU A 66 -6.13 -10.77 2.85
CA LEU A 66 -6.08 -10.21 4.21
C LEU A 66 -5.06 -10.94 5.09
N GLY A 67 -4.91 -12.26 4.92
CA GLY A 67 -3.88 -13.04 5.60
C GLY A 67 -2.45 -12.63 5.23
N HIS A 68 -2.21 -12.20 3.97
CA HIS A 68 -0.92 -11.60 3.59
C HIS A 68 -0.68 -10.27 4.29
N PHE A 69 -1.69 -9.41 4.39
CA PHE A 69 -1.61 -8.18 5.18
C PHE A 69 -1.26 -8.51 6.64
N ASP A 70 -2.05 -9.38 7.28
CA ASP A 70 -1.91 -9.71 8.70
C ASP A 70 -0.55 -10.34 9.04
N ARG A 71 0.03 -11.06 8.08
CA ARG A 71 1.32 -11.72 8.26
C ARG A 71 2.50 -10.78 8.12
N TRP A 72 2.45 -9.86 7.15
CA TRP A 72 3.63 -9.12 6.71
C TRP A 72 3.60 -7.63 7.06
N ALA A 73 2.43 -7.06 7.28
CA ALA A 73 2.31 -5.68 7.71
C ALA A 73 2.61 -5.55 9.22
N GLN A 74 3.38 -4.52 9.56
CA GLN A 74 3.61 -4.09 10.93
C GLN A 74 2.64 -2.96 11.25
N LEU A 75 1.66 -3.24 12.10
CA LEU A 75 0.66 -2.26 12.51
C LEU A 75 1.30 -1.13 13.32
N GLN A 76 0.98 0.09 12.90
CA GLN A 76 1.30 1.34 13.59
C GLN A 76 -0.01 2.04 13.99
N PRO A 77 0.01 2.91 15.02
CA PRO A 77 -1.08 3.84 15.28
C PRO A 77 -1.36 4.73 14.07
N ASP A 78 -2.56 5.31 14.01
CA ASP A 78 -2.85 6.32 13.00
C ASP A 78 -1.89 7.51 13.15
N ALA A 79 -1.38 7.97 12.01
CA ALA A 79 -0.40 9.04 11.94
C ALA A 79 -1.07 10.43 11.98
N PRO A 80 -0.38 11.45 12.50
CA PRO A 80 -0.83 12.83 12.35
C PRO A 80 -0.83 13.23 10.87
N LYS A 81 -1.71 14.18 10.54
CA LYS A 81 -1.83 14.69 9.17
C LYS A 81 -0.50 15.31 8.69
N ALA A 82 -0.04 14.90 7.52
CA ALA A 82 1.18 15.40 6.89
C ALA A 82 1.05 16.90 6.48
N PRO A 83 2.18 17.61 6.31
CA PRO A 83 2.18 19.02 5.88
C PRO A 83 1.52 19.28 4.52
N TYR A 84 1.46 18.26 3.66
CA TYR A 84 0.85 18.35 2.32
C TYR A 84 -0.34 17.40 2.22
N ALA A 85 -1.47 17.92 1.74
CA ALA A 85 -2.66 17.12 1.47
C ALA A 85 -2.64 16.54 0.04
N CYS A 86 -3.04 15.28 -0.09
CA CYS A 86 -3.44 14.70 -1.36
C CYS A 86 -4.79 15.26 -1.79
N LYS A 87 -5.02 15.30 -3.10
CA LYS A 87 -6.31 15.69 -3.64
C LYS A 87 -7.36 14.59 -3.42
N ASP A 88 -6.93 13.33 -3.34
CA ASP A 88 -7.77 12.24 -2.88
C ASP A 88 -7.65 12.11 -1.36
N ALA A 89 -8.77 12.22 -0.66
CA ALA A 89 -8.81 12.14 0.80
C ALA A 89 -8.60 10.71 1.30
N ASP A 90 -8.97 9.69 0.50
CA ASP A 90 -8.78 8.29 0.88
C ASP A 90 -7.30 7.92 0.86
N ASP A 91 -6.52 8.52 -0.02
CA ASP A 91 -5.07 8.30 -0.10
C ASP A 91 -4.26 9.01 1.00
N GLN A 92 -4.87 9.97 1.71
CA GLN A 92 -4.16 10.80 2.68
C GLN A 92 -3.49 9.97 3.79
N LYS A 93 -4.14 8.89 4.25
CA LYS A 93 -3.62 8.05 5.34
C LYS A 93 -2.29 7.38 5.01
N PHE A 94 -2.05 7.04 3.74
CA PHE A 94 -0.78 6.45 3.31
C PHE A 94 0.35 7.49 3.34
N ILE A 95 0.03 8.73 2.97
CA ILE A 95 0.97 9.86 3.02
C ILE A 95 1.29 10.22 4.46
N ASP A 96 0.27 10.31 5.32
CA ASP A 96 0.43 10.62 6.74
C ASP A 96 1.38 9.63 7.41
N LEU A 97 1.14 8.33 7.22
CA LEU A 97 1.98 7.30 7.83
C LEU A 97 3.37 7.22 7.21
N ALA A 98 3.50 7.43 5.89
CA ALA A 98 4.81 7.50 5.25
C ALA A 98 5.65 8.67 5.80
N VAL A 99 5.05 9.84 5.97
CA VAL A 99 5.72 11.04 6.51
C VAL A 99 6.09 10.86 7.98
N GLN A 100 5.20 10.31 8.80
CA GLN A 100 5.45 10.06 10.23
C GLN A 100 6.69 9.18 10.47
N HIS A 101 6.93 8.21 9.59
CA HIS A 101 8.04 7.26 9.73
C HIS A 101 9.20 7.52 8.75
N THR A 102 9.13 8.57 7.93
CA THR A 102 10.08 8.82 6.83
C THR A 102 10.26 7.56 5.95
N ALA A 103 9.18 6.81 5.77
CA ALA A 103 9.19 5.53 5.07
C ALA A 103 8.98 5.76 3.57
N ALA A 104 9.62 4.94 2.74
CA ALA A 104 9.31 4.93 1.31
C ALA A 104 7.81 4.63 1.08
N LEU A 105 7.21 5.33 0.13
CA LEU A 105 5.83 5.10 -0.31
C LEU A 105 5.85 4.45 -1.69
N HIS A 106 5.16 3.33 -1.82
CA HIS A 106 4.89 2.69 -3.11
C HIS A 106 3.44 2.97 -3.51
N SER A 107 3.26 3.52 -4.70
CA SER A 107 1.95 3.84 -5.26
C SER A 107 1.99 3.89 -6.78
N LYS A 108 0.87 3.56 -7.41
CA LYS A 108 0.62 3.79 -8.85
C LYS A 108 -0.54 4.74 -9.13
N ASP A 109 -1.11 5.34 -8.09
CA ASP A 109 -2.22 6.29 -8.23
C ASP A 109 -1.71 7.65 -8.71
N ALA A 110 -2.34 8.23 -9.74
CA ALA A 110 -1.90 9.51 -10.31
C ALA A 110 -1.91 10.67 -9.30
N GLN A 111 -2.84 10.65 -8.34
CA GLN A 111 -3.02 11.68 -7.32
C GLN A 111 -1.89 11.61 -6.29
N VAL A 112 -1.42 10.41 -5.94
CA VAL A 112 -0.23 10.22 -5.10
C VAL A 112 1.05 10.49 -5.90
N LEU A 113 1.15 10.01 -7.14
CA LEU A 113 2.30 10.21 -8.03
C LEU A 113 2.60 11.70 -8.25
N CYS A 114 1.58 12.55 -8.36
CA CYS A 114 1.77 14.00 -8.52
C CYS A 114 2.39 14.67 -7.26
N MET A 115 2.42 13.98 -6.11
CA MET A 115 2.97 14.50 -4.86
C MET A 115 4.47 14.24 -4.68
N LYS A 116 5.16 13.58 -5.63
CA LYS A 116 6.57 13.18 -5.52
C LYS A 116 7.48 14.25 -4.89
N LYS A 117 7.52 15.47 -5.46
CA LYS A 117 8.35 16.58 -4.96
C LYS A 117 7.97 17.06 -3.56
N ARG A 118 6.70 16.93 -3.17
CA ARG A 118 6.21 17.31 -1.82
C ARG A 118 6.62 16.27 -0.80
N LEU A 119 6.51 14.99 -1.15
CA LEU A 119 6.94 13.86 -0.33
C LEU A 119 8.45 13.87 -0.11
N GLU A 120 9.24 14.17 -1.16
CA GLU A 120 10.70 14.32 -1.05
C GLU A 120 11.10 15.38 -0.02
N ARG A 121 10.37 16.50 0.07
CA ARG A 121 10.60 17.55 1.09
C ARG A 121 10.27 17.10 2.51
N CYS A 122 9.49 16.04 2.65
CA CYS A 122 9.18 15.39 3.93
C CYS A 122 10.08 14.18 4.19
N GLY A 123 11.10 13.93 3.37
CA GLY A 123 11.99 12.77 3.49
C GLY A 123 11.39 11.45 2.99
N VAL A 124 10.22 11.47 2.34
CA VAL A 124 9.57 10.28 1.80
C VAL A 124 9.99 10.07 0.36
N ALA A 125 10.67 8.95 0.08
CA ALA A 125 10.94 8.51 -1.28
C ALA A 125 9.70 7.83 -1.88
N LEU A 126 9.22 8.33 -3.02
CA LEU A 126 8.11 7.73 -3.76
C LEU A 126 8.65 6.78 -4.84
N ASN A 127 8.25 5.51 -4.78
CA ASN A 127 8.72 4.42 -5.66
C ASN A 127 10.25 4.41 -5.83
N PRO A 128 11.03 4.28 -4.74
CA PRO A 128 12.49 4.16 -4.89
C PRO A 128 12.83 2.89 -5.68
N ASN A 129 13.87 2.97 -6.51
CA ASN A 129 14.45 1.79 -7.13
C ASN A 129 15.03 0.90 -6.02
N ALA A 130 14.89 -0.41 -6.15
CA ALA A 130 15.63 -1.34 -5.32
C ALA A 130 17.13 -1.12 -5.61
N THR A 131 17.86 -0.56 -4.63
CA THR A 131 19.33 -0.54 -4.61
C THR A 131 19.87 -1.92 -4.27
#